data_AF-A0A2U8QAQ7-F1
#
_entry.id   AF-A0A2U8QAQ7-F1
#
_cell.length_a   1.000
_cell.length_b   1.000
_cell.length_c   1.000
_cell.angle_alpha   90.00
_cell.angle_beta   90.00
_cell.angle_gamma   90.00
#
_symmetry.space_group_name_H-M   'P 1'
#
loop_
_entity.id
_entity.type
_entity.pdbx_description
1 polymer ?
#
loop_
_entity_poly.entity_id
_entity_poly.type
_entity_poly.pdbx_seq_one_letter_code
_entity_poly.pdbx_strand_id
1 'polypeptide(L)'
;MRRSIPKPIRNKLDLTDRAQTRLVRKRLSLSDAELAAIVGRIGNSIAAISKEVAKQRANALPKPTDVPPAAVIASVTATEQAATEVPVTAPTS
;
A
#
# COMPACT_ATOMS: atom_id res chain seq x y z
N MET A 1 7.96 -16.98 45.13
CA MET A 1 7.69 -16.84 43.68
C MET A 1 8.52 -15.69 43.12
N ARG A 2 9.45 -15.92 42.18
CA ARG A 2 10.17 -14.82 41.53
C ARG A 2 9.26 -14.18 40.50
N ARG A 3 8.81 -12.94 40.72
CA ARG A 3 8.11 -12.15 39.70
C ARG A 3 9.09 -11.85 38.58
N SER A 4 8.77 -12.27 37.37
CA SER A 4 9.46 -11.80 36.16
C SER A 4 9.34 -10.28 36.10
N ILE A 5 10.47 -9.59 36.11
CA ILE A 5 10.52 -8.13 35.97
C ILE A 5 9.86 -7.77 34.64
N PRO A 6 8.82 -6.91 34.62
CA PRO A 6 8.23 -6.43 33.38
C PRO A 6 9.32 -5.80 32.55
N LYS A 7 9.67 -6.43 31.43
CA LYS A 7 10.66 -5.85 30.52
C LYS A 7 10.07 -4.55 29.96
N PRO A 8 10.82 -3.43 29.98
CA PRO A 8 10.38 -2.18 29.39
C PRO A 8 9.85 -2.44 27.98
N ILE A 9 8.69 -1.87 27.65
CA ILE A 9 8.05 -2.03 26.34
C ILE A 9 9.06 -1.55 25.28
N ARG A 10 9.61 -2.51 24.54
CA ARG A 10 10.84 -2.42 23.75
C ARG A 10 10.60 -1.71 22.41
N ASN A 11 10.08 -0.48 22.45
CA ASN A 11 9.61 0.25 21.27
C ASN A 11 10.53 1.42 20.87
N LYS A 12 11.68 1.58 21.55
CA LYS A 12 12.73 2.54 21.23
C LYS A 12 13.93 1.86 20.57
N LEU A 13 14.42 2.50 19.52
CA LEU A 13 15.66 2.20 18.84
C LEU A 13 16.80 2.86 19.62
N ASP A 14 17.77 2.06 20.03
CA ASP A 14 19.03 2.58 20.53
C ASP A 14 19.95 2.92 19.35
N LEU A 15 20.29 4.21 19.22
CA LEU A 15 21.16 4.71 18.15
C LEU A 15 22.64 4.47 18.45
N THR A 16 23.00 4.20 19.71
CA THR A 16 24.36 3.85 20.11
C THR A 16 24.65 2.37 19.86
N ASP A 17 23.62 1.53 19.85
CA ASP A 17 23.72 0.11 19.52
C ASP A 17 23.82 -0.10 18.00
N ARG A 18 25.04 -0.39 17.54
CA ARG A 18 25.33 -0.72 16.13
C ARG A 18 24.54 -1.94 15.62
N ALA A 19 24.25 -2.92 16.47
CA ALA A 19 23.51 -4.11 16.05
C ALA A 19 22.06 -3.77 15.75
N GLN A 20 21.42 -2.95 16.60
CA GLN A 20 20.04 -2.50 16.39
C GLN A 20 19.90 -1.62 15.16
N THR A 21 20.77 -0.61 15.01
CA THR A 21 20.75 0.30 13.86
C THR A 21 20.97 -0.47 12.56
N ARG A 22 21.94 -1.39 12.51
CA ARG A 22 22.18 -2.26 11.34
C ARG A 22 20.98 -3.16 11.03
N LEU A 23 20.35 -3.74 12.05
CA LEU A 23 19.18 -4.61 11.86
C LEU A 23 17.98 -3.85 11.31
N VAL A 24 17.67 -2.67 11.87
CA VAL A 24 16.57 -1.82 11.40
C VAL A 24 16.79 -1.36 9.96
N ARG A 25 18.01 -0.88 9.65
CA ARG A 25 18.38 -0.49 8.29
C ARG A 25 18.22 -1.65 7.30
N LYS A 26 18.69 -2.84 7.67
CA LYS A 26 18.56 -4.04 6.82
C LYS A 26 17.10 -4.43 6.60
N ARG A 27 16.26 -4.35 7.63
CA ARG A 27 14.83 -4.72 7.53
C ARG A 27 14.01 -3.73 6.74
N LEU A 28 14.30 -2.43 6.87
CA LEU A 28 13.56 -1.36 6.22
C LEU A 28 14.21 -0.88 4.91
N SER A 29 15.34 -1.49 4.52
CA SER A 29 16.13 -1.13 3.34
C SER A 29 16.51 0.36 3.33
N LEU A 30 16.97 0.88 4.47
CA LEU A 30 17.34 2.29 4.64
C LEU A 30 18.86 2.51 4.63
N SER A 31 19.28 3.61 4.04
CA SER A 31 20.60 4.19 4.24
C SER A 31 20.75 4.81 5.64
N ASP A 32 22.00 5.09 6.05
CA ASP A 32 22.27 5.79 7.32
C ASP A 32 21.65 7.18 7.35
N ALA A 33 21.76 7.91 6.24
CA ALA A 33 21.24 9.26 6.11
C ALA A 33 19.70 9.29 6.23
N GLU A 34 19.02 8.36 5.57
CA GLU A 34 17.55 8.25 5.65
C GLU A 34 17.09 7.89 7.07
N LEU A 35 17.77 6.94 7.72
CA LEU A 35 17.43 6.58 9.10
C LEU A 35 17.62 7.79 10.03
N ALA A 36 18.73 8.52 9.91
CA ALA A 36 18.99 9.72 10.70
C ALA A 36 17.95 10.82 10.45
N ALA A 37 17.58 11.05 9.19
CA ALA A 37 16.55 12.03 8.82
C ALA A 37 15.17 11.68 9.39
N ILE A 38 14.78 10.40 9.34
CA ILE A 38 13.51 9.93 9.91
C ILE A 38 13.53 10.11 11.44
N VAL A 39 14.60 9.66 12.10
CA VAL A 39 14.75 9.77 13.55
C VAL A 39 14.77 11.21 14.02
N GLY A 40 15.43 12.12 13.29
CA GLY A 40 15.42 13.56 13.58
C GLY A 40 14.03 14.18 13.49
N ARG A 41 13.14 13.63 12.64
CA ARG A 41 11.78 14.12 12.44
C ARG A 41 10.77 13.58 13.47
N ILE A 42 10.77 12.28 13.72
CA ILE A 42 9.71 11.59 14.50
C ILE A 42 10.23 10.97 15.81
N GLY A 43 11.53 11.04 16.06
CA GLY A 43 12.20 10.40 17.18
C GLY A 43 12.56 8.93 16.93
N ASN A 44 13.18 8.33 17.94
CA ASN A 44 13.75 6.98 17.88
C ASN A 44 12.77 5.86 18.23
N SER A 45 11.49 5.98 17.87
CA SER A 45 10.54 4.87 18.06
C SER A 45 10.54 3.93 16.84
N ILE A 46 10.76 2.63 17.07
CA ILE A 46 10.82 1.63 15.99
C ILE A 46 9.49 1.53 15.24
N ALA A 47 8.37 1.58 15.97
CA ALA A 47 7.04 1.57 15.38
C ALA A 47 6.78 2.83 14.53
N ALA A 48 7.21 4.00 15.00
CA ALA A 48 7.08 5.24 14.25
C ALA A 48 7.91 5.20 12.97
N ILE A 49 9.18 4.77 13.05
CA ILE A 49 10.08 4.61 11.90
C ILE A 49 9.47 3.66 10.86
N SER A 50 8.98 2.49 11.28
CA SER A 50 8.36 1.51 10.38
C SER A 50 7.13 2.09 9.64
N LYS A 51 6.27 2.82 10.36
CA LYS A 51 5.09 3.48 9.77
C LYS A 51 5.47 4.57 8.78
N GLU A 52 6.48 5.37 9.12
CA GLU A 52 6.96 6.44 8.25
C GLU A 52 7.57 5.88 6.95
N VAL A 53 8.34 4.79 7.03
CA VAL A 53 8.87 4.12 5.84
C VAL A 53 7.75 3.55 4.98
N ALA A 54 6.75 2.90 5.58
CA ALA A 54 5.59 2.40 4.84
C ALA A 54 4.84 3.52 4.12
N LYS A 55 4.67 4.67 4.77
CA LYS A 55 4.06 5.87 4.18
C LYS A 55 4.87 6.41 3.00
N GLN A 56 6.19 6.50 3.14
CA GLN A 56 7.08 6.96 2.05
C GLN A 56 7.02 6.01 0.84
N ARG A 57 7.00 4.70 1.08
CA ARG A 57 6.87 3.70 0.01
C ARG A 57 5.52 3.78 -0.69
N ALA A 58 4.43 3.97 0.05
CA ALA A 58 3.11 4.17 -0.54
C ALA A 58 3.04 5.41 -1.43
N ASN A 59 3.76 6.48 -1.06
CA ASN A 59 3.87 7.69 -1.90
C ASN A 59 4.80 7.49 -3.11
N ALA A 60 5.79 6.60 -3.02
CA ALA A 60 6.74 6.32 -4.09
C ALA A 60 6.24 5.29 -5.12
N LEU A 61 5.26 4.45 -4.76
CA LEU A 61 4.58 3.62 -5.73
C LEU A 61 3.85 4.52 -6.75
N PRO A 62 3.95 4.23 -8.06
CA PRO A 62 3.08 4.88 -9.02
C PRO A 62 1.65 4.63 -8.57
N LYS A 63 0.83 5.69 -8.51
CA LYS A 63 -0.62 5.57 -8.32
C LYS A 63 -1.11 4.44 -9.25
N PRO A 64 -1.96 3.51 -8.77
CA PRO A 64 -2.52 2.49 -9.64
C PRO A 64 -3.03 3.21 -10.86
N THR A 65 -2.48 2.81 -12.01
CA THR A 65 -2.80 3.31 -13.33
C THR A 65 -4.29 3.56 -13.36
N ASP A 66 -4.66 4.82 -13.59
CA ASP A 66 -6.04 5.24 -13.82
C ASP A 66 -6.54 4.37 -14.98
N VAL A 67 -7.18 3.24 -14.65
CA VAL A 67 -7.88 2.43 -15.62
C VAL A 67 -9.11 3.24 -15.91
N PRO A 68 -9.27 3.82 -17.13
CA PRO A 68 -10.48 4.54 -17.45
C PRO A 68 -11.65 3.57 -17.28
N PRO A 69 -12.65 3.88 -16.44
CA PRO A 69 -13.77 2.98 -16.13
C PRO A 69 -14.65 2.63 -17.35
N ALA A 70 -14.38 3.21 -18.52
CA ALA A 70 -15.20 3.07 -19.72
C ALA A 70 -14.90 1.81 -20.56
N ALA A 71 -13.72 1.20 -20.47
CA ALA A 71 -13.33 0.14 -21.42
C ALA A 71 -13.86 -1.27 -21.07
N VAL A 72 -14.32 -1.50 -19.83
CA VAL A 72 -14.80 -2.83 -19.41
C VAL A 72 -16.27 -3.06 -19.81
N ILE A 73 -17.03 -1.99 -20.06
CA ILE A 73 -18.47 -2.08 -20.40
C ILE A 73 -18.67 -2.42 -21.89
N ALA A 74 -17.75 -2.03 -22.76
CA ALA A 74 -17.90 -2.21 -24.21
C ALA A 74 -17.80 -3.69 -24.67
N SER A 75 -17.15 -4.57 -23.90
CA SER A 75 -16.97 -5.97 -24.29
C SER A 75 -18.17 -6.86 -23.98
N VAL A 76 -19.18 -6.38 -23.25
CA VAL A 76 -20.44 -7.12 -22.97
C VAL A 76 -21.58 -6.69 -23.90
N THR A 77 -21.48 -5.54 -24.56
CA THR A 77 -22.55 -5.01 -25.43
C THR A 77 -22.39 -5.33 -26.92
N ALA A 78 -21.46 -6.21 -27.30
CA ALA A 78 -21.19 -6.52 -28.72
C ALA A 78 -21.71 -7.88 -29.20
N THR A 79 -22.41 -8.67 -28.36
CA THR A 79 -22.86 -10.02 -28.75
C THR A 79 -24.39 -10.19 -28.82
N GLU A 80 -25.17 -9.18 -28.46
CA GLU A 80 -26.63 -9.22 -28.64
C GLU A 80 -27.14 -7.94 -29.29
N GLN A 81 -27.15 -7.91 -30.62
CA GLN A 81 -28.23 -7.40 -31.48
C GLN A 81 -27.69 -7.13 -32.88
N ALA A 82 -27.51 -8.21 -33.64
CA ALA A 82 -27.45 -8.16 -35.09
C ALA A 82 -28.11 -9.43 -35.64
N ALA A 83 -29.44 -9.40 -35.76
CA ALA A 83 -30.28 -10.15 -36.71
C ALA A 83 -31.74 -10.05 -36.21
N THR A 84 -32.76 -9.67 -36.95
CA THR A 84 -32.95 -9.24 -38.34
C THR A 84 -34.35 -8.63 -38.35
N GLU A 85 -34.53 -7.50 -39.02
CA GLU A 85 -35.84 -6.91 -39.32
C GLU A 85 -36.71 -7.91 -40.09
N VAL A 86 -38.00 -8.02 -39.76
CA VAL A 86 -39.02 -8.43 -40.73
C VAL A 86 -40.25 -7.52 -40.58
N PRO A 87 -40.64 -6.77 -41.63
CA PRO A 87 -41.80 -5.88 -41.60
C PRO A 87 -43.09 -6.62 -41.99
N VAL A 88 -44.22 -5.88 -41.93
CA VAL A 88 -45.48 -6.05 -42.68
C VAL A 88 -46.73 -6.53 -41.90
N THR A 89 -47.53 -5.50 -41.57
CA THR A 89 -49.00 -5.32 -41.69
C THR A 89 -49.99 -6.29 -41.01
N ALA A 90 -50.89 -5.68 -40.24
CA ALA A 90 -52.23 -6.19 -39.94
C ALA A 90 -53.05 -6.49 -41.22
N PRO A 91 -54.03 -7.42 -41.17
CA PRO A 91 -55.41 -6.96 -41.01
C PRO A 91 -56.36 -7.88 -40.19
N THR A 92 -57.50 -7.27 -39.86
CA THR A 92 -58.78 -7.69 -39.27
C THR A 92 -59.30 -9.12 -39.48
N SER A 93 -59.97 -9.66 -38.44
CA SER A 93 -61.40 -10.03 -38.43
C SER A 93 -61.93 -10.09 -37.00
#